data_AF-A0A9X9X3K8-F1
#
_entry.id   AF-A0A9X9X3K8-F1
#
_cell.length_a   1.000
_cell.length_b   1.000
_cell.length_c   1.000
_cell.angle_alpha   90.00
_cell.angle_beta   90.00
_cell.angle_gamma   90.00
#
_symmetry.space_group_name_H-M   'P 1'
#
loop_
_entity.id
_entity.type
_entity.pdbx_description
1 polymer ?
#
loop_
_entity_poly.entity_id
_entity_poly.type
_entity_poly.pdbx_seq_one_letter_code
_entity_poly.pdbx_strand_id
1 'polypeptide(L)'
;MPYLVELLLFLAPFAAYGLWRKLNPHHEPSTVVLVLAGLGVALMLAGAVWFGLSRSMKPGTAYVPAHLEGEHIEPGHPEPRR
;
A
#
# COMPACT_ATOMS: atom_id res chain seq x y z
N MET A 1 -9.83 -1.30 -22.29
CA MET A 1 -9.42 -2.17 -21.17
C MET A 1 -8.97 -1.28 -20.01
N PRO A 2 -9.88 -0.85 -19.12
CA PRO A 2 -9.59 0.15 -18.09
C PRO A 2 -8.61 -0.31 -17.00
N TYR A 3 -8.24 -1.59 -16.98
CA TYR A 3 -7.32 -2.18 -16.00
C TYR A 3 -6.02 -2.69 -16.61
N LEU A 4 -5.78 -2.45 -17.91
CA LEU A 4 -4.62 -3.02 -18.58
C LEU A 4 -3.32 -2.44 -18.04
N VAL A 5 -3.28 -1.13 -17.78
CA VAL A 5 -2.09 -0.46 -17.27
C VAL A 5 -1.79 -0.93 -15.84
N GLU A 6 -2.81 -1.02 -15.01
CA GLU A 6 -2.75 -1.51 -13.63
C GLU A 6 -2.26 -2.96 -13.59
N LEU A 7 -2.80 -3.80 -14.46
CA LEU A 7 -2.37 -5.19 -14.59
C LEU A 7 -0.90 -5.27 -15.03
N LEU A 8 -0.48 -4.46 -16.01
CA LEU A 8 0.90 -4.44 -16.48
C LEU A 8 1.85 -3.93 -15.39
N LEU A 9 1.49 -2.88 -14.66
CA LEU A 9 2.29 -2.36 -13.54
C LEU A 9 2.37 -3.38 -12.38
N PHE A 10 1.28 -4.09 -12.10
CA PHE A 10 1.26 -5.16 -11.12
C PHE A 10 2.17 -6.33 -11.52
N LEU A 11 2.14 -6.72 -12.81
CA LEU A 11 2.96 -7.82 -13.33
C LEU A 11 4.42 -7.42 -13.59
N ALA A 12 4.70 -6.14 -13.80
CA ALA A 12 6.03 -5.62 -14.15
C ALA A 12 7.17 -6.13 -13.25
N PRO A 13 7.11 -6.07 -11.91
CA PRO A 13 8.21 -6.55 -11.06
C PRO A 13 8.46 -8.06 -11.24
N PHE A 14 7.41 -8.86 -11.38
CA PHE A 14 7.52 -10.30 -11.58
C PHE A 14 8.07 -10.65 -12.96
N ALA A 15 7.58 -9.96 -14.00
CA ALA A 15 8.04 -10.12 -15.36
C ALA A 15 9.51 -9.71 -15.51
N ALA A 16 9.92 -8.59 -14.90
CA ALA A 16 11.29 -8.12 -14.88
C ALA A 16 12.22 -9.13 -14.19
N TYR A 17 11.83 -9.65 -13.02
CA TYR A 17 12.60 -10.69 -12.33
C TYR A 17 12.68 -12.00 -13.13
N GLY A 18 11.56 -12.44 -13.71
CA GLY A 18 11.52 -13.63 -14.56
C GLY A 18 12.39 -13.50 -15.80
N LEU A 19 12.37 -12.33 -16.45
CA LEU A 19 13.24 -12.03 -17.59
C LEU A 19 14.72 -12.02 -17.18
N TRP A 20 15.06 -11.37 -16.08
CA TRP A 20 16.41 -11.38 -15.54
C TRP A 20 16.89 -12.81 -15.25
N ARG A 21 16.07 -13.65 -14.60
CA ARG A 21 16.42 -15.03 -14.27
C ARG A 21 16.61 -15.89 -15.52
N LYS A 22 15.79 -15.68 -16.56
CA LYS A 22 15.94 -16.35 -17.86
C LYS A 22 17.26 -15.98 -18.54
N LEU A 23 17.68 -14.71 -18.44
CA LEU A 23 18.95 -14.22 -18.99
C LEU A 23 20.16 -14.61 -18.13
N ASN A 24 19.96 -14.93 -16.85
CA ASN A 24 21.01 -15.21 -15.87
C ASN A 24 20.78 -16.55 -15.13
N PRO A 25 20.74 -17.70 -15.83
CA PRO A 25 20.33 -18.98 -15.24
C PRO A 25 21.27 -19.52 -14.14
N HIS A 26 22.56 -19.19 -14.23
CA HIS A 26 23.58 -19.66 -13.29
C HIS A 26 23.96 -18.62 -12.21
N HIS A 27 23.36 -17.43 -12.24
CA HIS A 27 23.68 -16.38 -11.27
C HIS A 27 22.57 -16.27 -10.22
N GLU A 28 22.94 -16.37 -8.97
CA GLU A 28 22.03 -16.13 -7.85
C GLU A 28 21.99 -14.63 -7.52
N PRO A 29 20.84 -14.11 -7.04
CA PRO A 29 20.79 -12.78 -6.48
C PRO A 29 21.79 -12.66 -5.34
N SER A 30 22.61 -11.60 -5.35
CA SER A 30 23.57 -11.39 -4.26
C SER A 30 22.87 -11.26 -2.90
N THR A 31 23.54 -11.67 -1.84
CA THR A 31 23.04 -11.52 -0.46
C THR A 31 22.64 -10.08 -0.15
N VAL A 32 23.37 -9.09 -0.66
CA VAL A 32 23.04 -7.66 -0.48
C VAL A 32 21.68 -7.33 -1.08
N VAL A 33 21.38 -7.81 -2.28
CA VAL A 33 20.08 -7.60 -2.94
C VAL A 33 18.96 -8.26 -2.14
N LEU A 34 19.18 -9.47 -1.63
CA LEU A 34 18.20 -10.18 -0.80
C LEU A 34 17.94 -9.45 0.53
N VAL A 35 18.99 -8.93 1.18
CA VAL A 35 18.86 -8.13 2.40
C VAL A 35 18.09 -6.84 2.14
N LEU A 36 18.42 -6.10 1.08
CA LEU A 36 17.71 -4.88 0.72
C LEU A 36 16.24 -5.14 0.37
N ALA A 37 15.94 -6.22 -0.36
CA ALA A 37 14.58 -6.63 -0.65
C ALA A 37 13.80 -6.96 0.65
N GLY A 38 14.43 -7.71 1.56
CA GLY A 38 13.85 -8.03 2.87
C GLY A 38 13.57 -6.79 3.72
N LEU A 39 14.53 -5.84 3.77
CA LEU A 39 14.34 -4.56 4.45
C LEU A 39 13.22 -3.73 3.82
N GLY A 40 13.11 -3.70 2.50
CA GLY A 40 12.01 -3.03 1.79
C GLY A 40 10.65 -3.59 2.18
N VAL A 41 10.50 -4.92 2.22
CA VAL A 41 9.26 -5.58 2.67
C VAL A 41 8.97 -5.25 4.14
N ALA A 42 9.99 -5.31 5.00
CA ALA A 42 9.84 -4.98 6.41
C ALA A 42 9.37 -3.53 6.61
N LEU A 43 9.97 -2.57 5.90
CA LEU A 43 9.59 -1.15 5.93
C LEU A 43 8.17 -0.93 5.39
N MET A 44 7.78 -1.61 4.31
CA MET A 44 6.43 -1.56 3.76
C MET A 44 5.41 -2.02 4.81
N LEU A 45 5.64 -3.18 5.44
CA LEU A 45 4.75 -3.73 6.47
C LEU A 45 4.71 -2.82 7.70
N ALA A 46 5.87 -2.36 8.17
CA ALA A 46 5.95 -1.43 9.30
C ALA A 46 5.19 -0.13 9.02
N GLY A 47 5.33 0.43 7.81
CA GLY A 47 4.60 1.61 7.37
C GLY A 47 3.08 1.37 7.31
N ALA A 48 2.64 0.24 6.77
CA ALA A 48 1.22 -0.12 6.71
C ALA A 48 0.61 -0.28 8.11
N VAL A 49 1.32 -0.97 9.01
CA VAL A 49 0.89 -1.14 10.41
C VAL A 49 0.85 0.20 11.12
N TRP A 50 1.92 1.00 11.02
CA TRP A 50 1.98 2.34 11.61
C TRP A 50 0.85 3.25 11.14
N PHE A 51 0.61 3.28 9.82
CA PHE A 51 -0.46 4.08 9.23
C PHE A 51 -1.84 3.61 9.68
N GLY A 52 -2.08 2.30 9.64
CA GLY A 52 -3.33 1.69 10.11
C GLY A 52 -3.61 2.03 11.57
N LEU A 53 -2.61 1.92 12.45
CA LEU A 53 -2.76 2.26 13.86
C LEU A 53 -2.97 3.77 14.08
N SER A 54 -2.27 4.62 13.32
CA SER A 54 -2.33 6.09 13.47
C SER A 54 -3.63 6.70 12.94
N ARG A 55 -4.25 6.10 11.92
CA ARG A 55 -5.44 6.63 11.22
C ARG A 55 -6.68 5.76 11.39
N SER A 56 -6.63 4.74 12.24
CA SER A 56 -7.80 3.90 12.50
C SER A 56 -8.92 4.67 13.19
N MET A 57 -10.15 4.43 12.72
CA MET A 57 -11.36 4.85 13.43
C MET A 57 -11.67 3.85 14.53
N LYS A 58 -12.25 4.32 15.64
CA LYS A 58 -12.65 3.43 16.73
C LYS A 58 -13.66 2.41 16.20
N PRO A 59 -13.58 1.13 16.63
CA PRO A 59 -14.62 0.17 16.34
C PRO A 59 -15.99 0.71 16.77
N GLY A 60 -17.00 0.58 15.91
CA GLY A 60 -18.35 1.10 16.17
C GLY A 60 -18.58 2.56 15.80
N THR A 61 -17.60 3.27 15.23
CA THR A 61 -17.84 4.60 14.64
C THR A 61 -18.03 4.52 13.12
N ALA A 62 -18.84 5.41 12.56
CA ALA A 62 -19.01 5.65 11.14
C ALA A 62 -18.29 6.94 10.75
N TYR A 63 -17.71 6.97 9.55
CA TYR A 63 -17.14 8.19 9.00
C TYR A 63 -18.25 9.11 8.50
N VAL A 64 -18.30 10.33 9.01
CA VAL A 64 -19.12 11.41 8.47
C VAL A 64 -18.22 12.24 7.54
N PRO A 65 -18.54 12.35 6.25
CA PRO A 65 -17.75 13.17 5.33
C PRO A 65 -17.83 14.65 5.70
N ALA A 66 -16.83 15.40 5.27
CA ALA A 66 -16.85 16.86 5.44
C ALA A 66 -18.10 17.45 4.77
N HIS A 67 -18.80 18.31 5.48
CA HIS A 67 -20.04 18.93 5.00
C HIS A 67 -20.15 20.38 5.47
N LEU A 68 -21.03 21.13 4.82
CA LEU A 68 -21.31 22.51 5.20
C LEU A 68 -22.42 22.51 6.24
N GLU A 69 -22.13 23.02 7.43
CA GLU A 69 -23.11 23.26 8.47
C GLU A 69 -23.30 24.78 8.62
N GLY A 70 -24.38 25.30 8.04
CA GLY A 70 -24.62 26.73 7.92
C GLY A 70 -23.58 27.41 7.00
N GLU A 71 -22.75 28.29 7.57
CA GLU A 71 -21.63 28.94 6.87
C GLU A 71 -20.26 28.33 7.24
N HIS A 72 -20.21 27.28 8.06
CA HIS A 72 -18.98 26.62 8.48
C HIS A 72 -18.78 25.28 7.78
N ILE A 73 -17.54 24.95 7.43
CA ILE A 73 -17.18 23.63 6.90
C ILE A 73 -16.76 22.75 8.06
N GLU A 74 -17.62 21.81 8.43
CA GLU A 74 -17.32 20.74 9.38
C GLU A 74 -16.39 19.71 8.71
N PRO A 75 -15.14 19.51 9.21
CA PRO A 75 -14.23 18.52 8.67
C PRO A 75 -14.71 17.10 8.91
N GLY A 76 -14.37 16.16 8.02
CA GLY A 76 -14.80 14.77 8.17
C GLY A 76 -14.30 14.15 9.48
N HIS A 77 -15.22 13.63 10.27
CA HIS A 77 -14.98 13.10 11.61
C HIS A 77 -15.66 11.74 11.82
N PRO A 78 -15.21 10.94 12.79
CA PRO A 78 -15.91 9.72 13.20
C PRO A 78 -17.07 10.05 14.16
N GLU A 79 -18.25 9.47 13.93
CA GLU A 79 -19.40 9.50 14.86
C GLU A 79 -19.79 8.09 15.32
N PRO A 80 -20.38 7.91 16.52
CA PRO A 80 -20.97 6.63 16.91
C PRO A 80 -21.99 6.15 15.87
N ARG A 81 -21.87 4.91 15.43
CA ARG A 81 -22.84 4.30 14.52
C ARG A 81 -24.16 4.11 15.29
N ARG A 82 -25.19 4.87 14.91
CA ARG A 82 -26.56 4.72 15.45
C ARG A 82 -27.24 3.46 14.93
#